data_AF-A0A1R1S4Z9-F1
#
_entry.id   AF-A0A1R1S4Z9-F1
#
_cell.length_a   1.000
_cell.length_b   1.000
_cell.length_c   1.000
_cell.angle_alpha   90.00
_cell.angle_beta   90.00
_cell.angle_gamma   90.00
#
_symmetry.space_group_name_H-M   'P 1'
#
loop_
_entity.id
_entity.type
_entity.pdbx_description
1 polymer ?
#
loop_
_entity_poly.entity_id
_entity_poly.type
_entity_poly.pdbx_seq_one_letter_code
_entity_poly.pdbx_strand_id
1 'polypeptide(L)'
;MQLGDRYAETVDWMRTLPYSFENEQLRVVHAAMLSGIPPAEQREEILCGSTRGERELAALFPDGYWYDHYTDAKPVVFGHHVTGPEPMIRDGRIFGLDTGACHGGNLTALCVPGFTVHSVKARADHWSTTKRAWQLPVLKSKPWHDVTWAELEQAIVRFSSADDAAVNRWLVALQAWAGELRSAFPALLAAAHRAADGLGAEELRGHPAAQCLFQARNGRLDPAGLARQCSTPRRTVDLAAAFGLVLPELPD
;
A
#
# COMPACT_ATOMS: atom_id res chain seq x y z
N MET A 1 -14.24 3.67 2.38
CA MET A 1 -14.38 2.20 2.26
C MET A 1 -15.71 1.91 1.58
N GLN A 2 -15.74 1.10 0.51
CA GLN A 2 -16.90 0.99 -0.39
C GLN A 2 -18.12 0.25 0.20
N LEU A 3 -17.99 -0.37 1.38
CA LEU A 3 -19.07 -1.10 2.04
C LEU A 3 -20.03 -0.21 2.85
N GLY A 4 -19.68 1.08 3.03
CA GLY A 4 -20.55 2.09 3.67
C GLY A 4 -21.14 1.62 5.00
N ASP A 5 -22.44 1.88 5.19
CA ASP A 5 -23.18 1.53 6.41
C ASP A 5 -23.33 0.01 6.61
N ARG A 6 -23.11 -0.79 5.56
CA ARG A 6 -23.16 -2.25 5.61
C ARG A 6 -21.84 -2.88 6.01
N TYR A 7 -20.83 -2.09 6.39
CA TYR A 7 -19.52 -2.63 6.70
C TYR A 7 -19.55 -3.66 7.84
N ALA A 8 -20.21 -3.33 8.95
CA ALA A 8 -20.30 -4.23 10.10
C ALA A 8 -21.00 -5.55 9.73
N GLU A 9 -22.16 -5.46 9.09
CA GLU A 9 -22.92 -6.61 8.58
C GLU A 9 -22.07 -7.48 7.64
N THR A 10 -21.32 -6.85 6.73
CA THR A 10 -20.46 -7.55 5.77
C THR A 10 -19.32 -8.27 6.46
N VAL A 11 -18.70 -7.64 7.48
CA VAL A 11 -17.65 -8.28 8.29
C VAL A 11 -18.21 -9.48 9.05
N ASP A 12 -19.37 -9.35 9.67
CA ASP A 12 -20.02 -10.44 10.39
C ASP A 12 -20.35 -11.61 9.46
N TRP A 13 -20.85 -11.34 8.26
CA TRP A 13 -21.08 -12.36 7.24
C TRP A 13 -19.77 -13.04 6.79
N MET A 14 -18.72 -12.27 6.49
CA MET A 14 -17.42 -12.81 6.05
C MET A 14 -16.81 -13.77 7.09
N ARG A 15 -17.03 -13.52 8.39
CA ARG A 15 -16.58 -14.41 9.47
C ARG A 15 -17.23 -15.80 9.46
N THR A 16 -18.36 -15.95 8.77
CA THR A 16 -19.06 -17.24 8.67
C THR A 16 -18.58 -18.10 7.51
N LEU A 17 -17.75 -17.55 6.60
CA LEU A 17 -17.31 -18.24 5.41
C LEU A 17 -16.19 -19.24 5.75
N PRO A 18 -16.27 -20.50 5.30
CA PRO A 18 -15.21 -21.47 5.53
C PRO A 18 -14.00 -21.20 4.61
N TYR A 19 -12.81 -21.60 5.07
CA TYR A 19 -11.59 -21.51 4.27
C TYR A 19 -11.51 -22.54 3.14
N SER A 20 -12.30 -23.62 3.23
CA SER A 20 -12.37 -24.67 2.23
C SER A 20 -13.77 -25.25 2.14
N PHE A 21 -14.05 -25.90 1.01
CA PHE A 21 -15.24 -26.71 0.80
C PHE A 21 -14.83 -28.03 0.15
N GLU A 22 -15.45 -29.14 0.57
CA GLU A 22 -15.18 -30.46 0.00
C GLU A 22 -16.50 -31.22 -0.16
N ASN A 23 -16.68 -31.84 -1.33
CA ASN A 23 -17.76 -32.79 -1.60
C ASN A 23 -17.17 -34.07 -2.21
N GLU A 24 -18.00 -34.99 -2.71
CA GLU A 24 -17.50 -36.24 -3.31
C GLU A 24 -16.64 -36.03 -4.56
N GLN A 25 -16.86 -34.95 -5.30
CA GLN A 25 -16.26 -34.71 -6.61
C GLN A 25 -14.93 -33.94 -6.53
N LEU A 26 -14.81 -32.99 -5.60
CA LEU A 26 -13.68 -32.06 -5.56
C LEU A 26 -13.49 -31.39 -4.20
N ARG A 27 -12.39 -30.63 -4.11
CA ARG A 27 -12.08 -29.65 -3.06
C ARG A 27 -12.03 -28.26 -3.66
N VAL A 28 -12.48 -27.26 -2.91
CA VAL A 28 -12.37 -25.83 -3.24
C VAL A 28 -11.61 -25.13 -2.14
N VAL A 29 -10.59 -24.37 -2.53
CA VAL A 29 -9.81 -23.48 -1.65
C VAL A 29 -9.65 -22.13 -2.33
N HIS A 30 -9.38 -21.06 -1.58
CA HIS A 30 -9.17 -19.76 -2.21
C HIS A 30 -7.84 -19.71 -2.97
N ALA A 31 -6.74 -20.11 -2.33
CA ALA A 31 -5.40 -19.91 -2.85
C ALA A 31 -4.62 -21.19 -3.13
N ALA A 32 -4.40 -22.00 -2.09
CA ALA A 32 -3.49 -23.13 -2.17
C ALA A 32 -3.84 -24.23 -1.17
N MET A 33 -3.29 -25.42 -1.38
CA MET A 33 -3.35 -26.52 -0.42
C MET A 33 -2.16 -27.48 -0.59
N LEU A 34 -1.79 -28.20 0.45
CA LEU A 34 -0.77 -29.25 0.42
C LEU A 34 -1.38 -30.64 0.21
N SER A 35 -0.75 -31.49 -0.59
CA SER A 35 -1.17 -32.88 -0.79
C SER A 35 -1.10 -33.70 0.50
N GLY A 36 -1.98 -34.70 0.62
CA GLY A 36 -2.00 -35.63 1.75
C GLY A 36 -2.54 -35.05 3.05
N ILE A 37 -2.88 -33.76 3.09
CA ILE A 37 -3.43 -33.08 4.27
C ILE A 37 -4.91 -32.76 4.02
N PRO A 38 -5.84 -33.29 4.83
CA PRO A 38 -7.26 -32.96 4.73
C PRO A 38 -7.52 -31.45 4.83
N PRO A 39 -8.53 -30.89 4.13
CA PRO A 39 -8.83 -29.45 4.17
C PRO A 39 -8.99 -28.85 5.57
N ALA A 40 -9.56 -29.62 6.52
CA ALA A 40 -9.76 -29.19 7.90
C ALA A 40 -8.47 -29.13 8.74
N GLU A 41 -7.39 -29.79 8.29
CA GLU A 41 -6.10 -29.83 8.96
C GLU A 41 -5.07 -28.89 8.28
N GLN A 42 -5.42 -28.30 7.14
CA GLN A 42 -4.59 -27.32 6.45
C GLN A 42 -4.57 -26.01 7.23
N ARG A 43 -3.43 -25.32 7.17
CA ARG A 43 -3.33 -23.99 7.75
C ARG A 43 -4.16 -23.00 6.95
N GLU A 44 -5.02 -22.27 7.64
CA GLU A 44 -5.89 -21.24 7.04
C GLU A 44 -5.09 -20.23 6.21
N GLU A 45 -3.87 -19.89 6.67
CA GLU A 45 -2.96 -18.97 5.99
C GLU A 45 -2.53 -19.44 4.59
N ILE A 46 -2.42 -20.76 4.38
CA ILE A 46 -2.15 -21.40 3.08
C ILE A 46 -3.44 -21.38 2.25
N LEU A 47 -4.56 -21.81 2.85
CA LEU A 47 -5.85 -21.88 2.17
C LEU A 47 -6.30 -20.51 1.62
N CYS A 48 -6.02 -19.43 2.34
CA CYS A 48 -6.39 -18.06 1.97
C CYS A 48 -5.30 -17.24 1.30
N GLY A 49 -4.08 -17.76 1.13
CA GLY A 49 -3.00 -17.03 0.44
C GLY A 49 -2.52 -15.79 1.20
N SER A 50 -2.50 -15.84 2.54
CA SER A 50 -1.90 -14.77 3.34
C SER A 50 -0.39 -14.68 3.08
N THR A 51 0.22 -13.52 3.38
CA THR A 51 1.69 -13.33 3.23
C THR A 51 2.51 -14.40 3.94
N ARG A 52 2.04 -14.89 5.09
CA ARG A 52 2.71 -15.99 5.81
C ARG A 52 2.60 -17.31 5.06
N GLY A 53 1.40 -17.65 4.57
CA GLY A 53 1.17 -18.87 3.79
C GLY A 53 1.94 -18.88 2.47
N GLU A 54 1.97 -17.75 1.75
CA GLU A 54 2.75 -17.63 0.51
C GLU A 54 4.25 -17.83 0.74
N ARG A 55 4.81 -17.25 1.82
CA ARG A 55 6.23 -17.45 2.18
C ARG A 55 6.56 -18.90 2.51
N GLU A 56 5.64 -19.57 3.19
CA GLU A 56 5.80 -20.99 3.53
C GLU A 56 5.75 -21.88 2.30
N LEU A 57 4.81 -21.63 1.39
CA LEU A 57 4.74 -22.34 0.11
C LEU A 57 6.01 -22.10 -0.73
N ALA A 58 6.51 -20.87 -0.79
CA ALA A 58 7.77 -20.57 -1.48
C ALA A 58 8.98 -21.26 -0.85
N ALA A 59 8.99 -21.48 0.46
CA ALA A 59 10.05 -22.23 1.14
C ALA A 59 9.95 -23.75 0.88
N LEU A 60 8.72 -24.28 0.80
CA LEU A 60 8.47 -25.69 0.49
C LEU A 60 8.73 -26.03 -0.99
N PHE A 61 8.42 -25.09 -1.88
CA PHE A 61 8.48 -25.25 -3.33
C PHE A 61 9.30 -24.10 -3.96
N PRO A 62 10.62 -24.05 -3.75
CA PRO A 62 11.45 -22.95 -4.23
C PRO A 62 11.52 -22.85 -5.77
N ASP A 63 11.32 -23.97 -6.46
CA ASP A 63 11.48 -24.09 -7.91
C ASP A 63 10.13 -24.20 -8.66
N GLY A 64 9.00 -23.96 -7.98
CA GLY A 64 7.68 -24.16 -8.57
C GLY A 64 6.51 -23.70 -7.71
N TYR A 65 5.31 -24.08 -8.10
CA TYR A 65 4.09 -23.79 -7.38
C TYR A 65 3.53 -25.04 -6.70
N TRP A 66 2.74 -24.87 -5.65
CA TRP A 66 2.14 -25.98 -4.90
C TRP A 66 1.39 -26.98 -5.80
N TYR A 67 0.71 -26.49 -6.85
CA TYR A 67 -0.06 -27.33 -7.76
C TYR A 67 0.83 -28.19 -8.68
N ASP A 68 2.11 -27.85 -8.83
CA ASP A 68 3.11 -28.70 -9.53
C ASP A 68 3.48 -29.94 -8.69
N HIS A 69 3.24 -29.86 -7.38
CA HIS A 69 3.53 -30.90 -6.39
C HIS A 69 2.25 -31.55 -5.85
N TYR A 70 1.11 -31.30 -6.49
CA TYR A 70 -0.17 -31.87 -6.07
C TYR A 70 -0.29 -33.34 -6.48
N THR A 71 -0.43 -34.24 -5.51
CA THR A 71 -0.39 -35.69 -5.74
C THR A 71 -1.69 -36.40 -5.39
N ASP A 72 -2.61 -35.74 -4.69
CA ASP A 72 -3.89 -36.32 -4.31
C ASP A 72 -4.70 -36.73 -5.55
N ALA A 73 -5.46 -37.82 -5.42
CA ALA A 73 -6.34 -38.28 -6.49
C ALA A 73 -7.54 -37.36 -6.70
N LYS A 74 -7.98 -36.67 -5.64
CA LYS A 74 -9.17 -35.83 -5.65
C LYS A 74 -8.88 -34.46 -6.28
N PRO A 75 -9.69 -34.00 -7.24
CA PRO A 75 -9.52 -32.69 -7.85
C PRO A 75 -9.58 -31.53 -6.83
N VAL A 76 -8.81 -30.48 -7.12
CA VAL A 76 -8.80 -29.21 -6.39
C VAL A 76 -9.09 -28.05 -7.33
N VAL A 77 -9.94 -27.14 -6.86
CA VAL A 77 -10.34 -25.90 -7.53
C VAL A 77 -9.87 -24.72 -6.69
N PHE A 78 -9.24 -23.74 -7.32
CA PHE A 78 -8.69 -22.57 -6.63
C PHE A 78 -8.73 -21.29 -7.47
N GLY A 79 -8.49 -20.15 -6.83
CA GLY A 79 -8.33 -18.83 -7.43
C GLY A 79 -7.04 -18.17 -6.91
N HIS A 80 -7.16 -16.94 -6.39
CA HIS A 80 -6.10 -16.12 -5.78
C HIS A 80 -5.02 -15.61 -6.74
N HIS A 81 -4.40 -16.51 -7.50
CA HIS A 81 -3.44 -16.15 -8.54
C HIS A 81 -4.11 -16.21 -9.90
N VAL A 82 -4.04 -15.09 -10.63
CA VAL A 82 -4.50 -15.03 -12.01
C VAL A 82 -3.68 -16.02 -12.84
N THR A 83 -4.36 -17.03 -13.39
CA THR A 83 -3.72 -18.13 -14.13
C THR A 83 -3.44 -17.80 -15.59
N GLY A 84 -3.99 -16.70 -16.09
CA GLY A 84 -3.92 -16.28 -17.48
C GLY A 84 -5.30 -15.95 -18.06
N PRO A 85 -5.40 -15.80 -19.39
CA PRO A 85 -6.68 -15.52 -20.05
C PRO A 85 -7.64 -16.71 -20.02
N GLU A 86 -7.11 -17.93 -19.94
CA GLU A 86 -7.85 -19.19 -19.83
C GLU A 86 -7.61 -19.83 -18.46
N PRO A 87 -8.55 -20.64 -17.94
CA PRO A 87 -8.36 -21.33 -16.68
C PRO A 87 -7.24 -22.36 -16.79
N MET A 88 -6.51 -22.55 -15.70
CA MET A 88 -5.51 -23.59 -15.60
C MET A 88 -6.19 -24.93 -15.36
N ILE A 89 -6.03 -25.88 -16.28
CA ILE A 89 -6.49 -27.26 -16.12
C ILE A 89 -5.30 -28.19 -16.30
N ARG A 90 -4.99 -29.02 -15.28
CA ARG A 90 -3.91 -30.01 -15.38
C ARG A 90 -4.34 -31.37 -14.86
N ASP A 91 -4.05 -32.40 -15.65
CA ASP A 91 -4.27 -33.82 -15.35
C ASP A 91 -5.68 -34.17 -14.84
N GLY A 92 -6.69 -33.35 -15.16
CA GLY A 92 -8.04 -33.48 -14.63
C GLY A 92 -8.16 -33.30 -13.10
N ARG A 93 -7.12 -32.79 -12.43
CA ARG A 93 -7.04 -32.66 -10.96
C ARG A 93 -6.83 -31.23 -10.48
N ILE A 94 -6.20 -30.38 -11.29
CA ILE A 94 -5.92 -28.99 -10.93
C ILE A 94 -6.81 -28.08 -11.76
N PHE A 95 -7.59 -27.23 -11.10
CA PHE A 95 -8.49 -26.26 -11.73
C PHE A 95 -8.28 -24.86 -11.13
N GLY A 96 -7.43 -24.05 -11.76
CA GLY A 96 -7.27 -22.63 -11.41
C GLY A 96 -8.24 -21.78 -12.21
N LEU A 97 -9.20 -21.14 -11.54
CA LEU A 97 -10.32 -20.44 -12.18
C LEU A 97 -10.18 -18.92 -12.18
N ASP A 98 -9.19 -18.36 -11.48
CA ASP A 98 -8.97 -16.92 -11.53
C ASP A 98 -8.35 -16.52 -12.87
N THR A 99 -9.20 -16.07 -13.77
CA THR A 99 -8.84 -15.58 -15.10
C THR A 99 -8.88 -14.06 -15.19
N GLY A 100 -8.79 -13.37 -14.04
CA GLY A 100 -8.58 -11.93 -13.96
C GLY A 100 -9.80 -11.09 -14.32
N ALA A 101 -11.02 -11.51 -13.96
CA ALA A 101 -12.27 -10.79 -14.25
C ALA A 101 -12.20 -9.28 -13.93
N CYS A 102 -11.66 -8.92 -12.75
CA CYS A 102 -11.55 -7.52 -12.32
C CYS A 102 -10.56 -6.70 -13.16
N HIS A 103 -9.58 -7.36 -13.78
CA HIS A 103 -8.58 -6.79 -14.68
C HIS A 103 -9.00 -6.84 -16.16
N GLY A 104 -10.29 -7.04 -16.44
CA GLY A 104 -10.80 -7.13 -17.81
C GLY A 104 -10.58 -8.48 -18.47
N GLY A 105 -10.20 -9.50 -17.70
CA GLY A 105 -10.13 -10.90 -18.12
C GLY A 105 -11.51 -11.55 -18.21
N ASN A 106 -11.63 -12.78 -17.71
CA ASN A 106 -12.89 -13.52 -17.72
C ASN A 106 -13.36 -13.80 -16.28
N LEU A 107 -14.66 -13.97 -16.09
CA LEU A 107 -15.21 -14.64 -14.93
C LEU A 107 -15.44 -16.10 -15.30
N THR A 108 -14.73 -17.01 -14.64
CA THR A 108 -14.72 -18.43 -14.98
C THR A 108 -15.32 -19.27 -13.85
N ALA A 109 -16.12 -20.27 -14.23
CA ALA A 109 -16.75 -21.22 -13.34
C ALA A 109 -16.54 -22.65 -13.83
N LEU A 110 -16.46 -23.59 -12.89
CA LEU A 110 -16.45 -25.02 -13.14
C LEU A 110 -17.79 -25.63 -12.72
N CYS A 111 -18.51 -26.23 -13.65
CA CYS A 111 -19.76 -26.93 -13.41
C CYS A 111 -19.49 -28.43 -13.18
N VAL A 112 -19.99 -28.98 -12.07
CA VAL A 112 -19.78 -30.38 -11.67
C VAL A 112 -21.13 -31.12 -11.48
N PRO A 113 -21.20 -32.45 -11.68
CA PRO A 113 -20.11 -33.43 -11.89
C PRO A 113 -19.41 -33.40 -13.25
N GLY A 114 -19.93 -32.68 -14.26
CA GLY A 114 -19.43 -32.76 -15.63
C GLY A 114 -18.06 -32.12 -15.90
N PHE A 115 -17.44 -31.49 -14.90
CA PHE A 115 -16.19 -30.70 -15.01
C PHE A 115 -16.19 -29.75 -16.23
N THR A 116 -17.34 -29.16 -16.53
CA THR A 116 -17.51 -28.27 -17.69
C THR A 116 -17.18 -26.84 -17.28
N VAL A 117 -16.25 -26.23 -18.02
CA VAL A 117 -15.83 -24.85 -17.79
C VAL A 117 -16.74 -23.89 -18.54
N HIS A 118 -17.19 -22.86 -17.85
CA HIS A 118 -17.89 -21.71 -18.43
C HIS A 118 -17.12 -20.43 -18.13
N SER A 119 -16.96 -19.58 -19.13
CA SER A 119 -16.28 -18.29 -19.00
C SER A 119 -17.11 -17.19 -19.63
N VAL A 120 -17.20 -16.05 -18.95
CA VAL A 120 -17.83 -14.83 -19.46
C VAL A 120 -16.81 -13.70 -19.44
N LYS A 121 -16.64 -13.03 -20.59
CA LYS A 121 -15.74 -11.89 -20.71
C LYS A 121 -16.18 -10.74 -19.81
N ALA A 122 -15.25 -10.19 -19.04
CA ALA A 122 -15.51 -8.98 -18.27
C ALA A 122 -15.81 -7.80 -19.21
N ARG A 123 -16.72 -6.91 -18.77
CA ARG A 123 -17.20 -5.80 -19.61
C ARG A 123 -16.14 -4.69 -19.77
N ALA A 124 -15.20 -4.61 -18.85
CA ALA A 124 -14.11 -3.64 -18.85
C ALA A 124 -12.98 -4.09 -17.90
N ASP A 125 -11.84 -3.40 -17.96
CA ASP A 125 -10.86 -3.42 -16.86
C ASP A 125 -11.36 -2.51 -15.72
N HIS A 126 -12.10 -3.14 -14.81
CA HIS A 126 -12.70 -2.49 -13.65
C HIS A 126 -11.64 -2.00 -12.66
N TRP A 127 -10.54 -2.74 -12.51
CA TRP A 127 -9.43 -2.36 -11.64
C TRP A 127 -8.74 -1.10 -12.15
N SER A 128 -8.34 -1.04 -13.42
CA SER A 128 -7.68 0.14 -13.98
C SER A 128 -8.58 1.38 -13.92
N THR A 129 -9.87 1.21 -14.19
CA THR A 129 -10.86 2.28 -14.08
C THR A 129 -10.96 2.81 -12.64
N THR A 130 -11.10 1.91 -11.67
CA THR A 130 -11.20 2.27 -10.25
C THR A 130 -9.90 2.90 -9.76
N LYS A 131 -8.75 2.33 -10.11
CA LYS A 131 -7.44 2.85 -9.74
C LYS A 131 -7.27 4.29 -10.22
N ARG A 132 -7.58 4.60 -11.49
CA ARG A 132 -7.51 5.97 -12.02
C ARG A 132 -8.43 6.92 -11.25
N ALA A 133 -9.68 6.52 -11.00
CA ALA A 133 -10.65 7.35 -10.29
C ALA A 133 -10.20 7.70 -8.85
N TRP A 134 -9.53 6.78 -8.17
CA TRP A 134 -9.17 6.94 -6.75
C TRP A 134 -7.71 7.33 -6.50
N GLN A 135 -6.82 7.20 -7.49
CA GLN A 135 -5.39 7.46 -7.31
C GLN A 135 -5.12 8.88 -6.81
N LEU A 136 -5.67 9.89 -7.47
CA LEU A 136 -5.48 11.29 -7.04
C LEU A 136 -6.10 11.58 -5.66
N PRO A 137 -7.38 11.24 -5.38
CA PRO A 137 -7.96 11.41 -4.04
C PRO A 137 -7.13 10.74 -2.93
N VAL A 138 -6.66 9.50 -3.16
CA VAL A 138 -5.85 8.78 -2.18
C VAL A 138 -4.50 9.47 -1.97
N LEU A 139 -3.86 9.94 -3.05
CA LEU A 139 -2.63 10.71 -2.94
C LEU A 139 -2.83 12.01 -2.15
N LYS A 140 -3.89 12.77 -2.43
CA LYS A 140 -4.22 13.99 -1.69
C LYS A 140 -4.52 13.74 -0.22
N SER A 141 -5.09 12.59 0.13
CA SER A 141 -5.39 12.24 1.53
C SER A 141 -4.17 11.81 2.37
N LYS A 142 -3.00 11.62 1.74
CA LYS A 142 -1.80 11.24 2.49
C LYS A 142 -1.36 12.40 3.41
N PRO A 143 -0.80 12.09 4.60
CA PRO A 143 -0.34 13.10 5.55
C PRO A 143 1.02 13.68 5.11
N TRP A 144 1.06 14.43 4.00
CA TRP A 144 2.31 14.91 3.41
C TRP A 144 3.14 15.81 4.33
N HIS A 145 2.50 16.45 5.29
CA HIS A 145 3.21 17.24 6.30
C HIS A 145 4.05 16.36 7.24
N ASP A 146 3.62 15.12 7.48
CA ASP A 146 4.13 14.31 8.58
C ASP A 146 5.09 13.21 8.09
N VAL A 147 5.12 12.93 6.79
CA VAL A 147 6.11 12.04 6.19
C VAL A 147 7.49 12.68 6.17
N THR A 148 8.53 11.85 6.22
CA THR A 148 9.90 12.31 6.02
C THR A 148 10.12 12.79 4.59
N TRP A 149 11.13 13.63 4.40
CA TRP A 149 11.57 14.07 3.08
C TRP A 149 11.89 12.92 2.12
N ALA A 150 12.52 11.85 2.63
CA ALA A 150 12.86 10.68 1.84
C ALA A 150 11.62 9.89 1.40
N GLU A 151 10.65 9.70 2.31
CA GLU A 151 9.38 9.04 1.98
C GLU A 151 8.57 9.86 0.97
N LEU A 152 8.58 11.19 1.09
CA LEU A 152 7.93 12.09 0.14
C LEU A 152 8.53 11.93 -1.26
N GLU A 153 9.86 11.98 -1.38
CA GLU A 153 10.56 11.81 -2.66
C GLU A 153 10.31 10.43 -3.28
N GLN A 154 10.42 9.37 -2.48
CA GLN A 154 10.14 8.00 -2.93
C GLN A 154 8.70 7.85 -3.42
N ALA A 155 7.74 8.48 -2.73
CA ALA A 155 6.35 8.47 -3.17
C ALA A 155 6.19 9.21 -4.50
N ILE A 156 6.79 10.39 -4.67
CA ILE A 156 6.72 11.13 -5.95
C ILE A 156 7.25 10.26 -7.10
N VAL A 157 8.44 9.68 -6.95
CA VAL A 157 9.05 8.79 -7.96
C VAL A 157 8.16 7.57 -8.25
N ARG A 158 7.59 6.96 -7.21
CA ARG A 158 6.73 5.79 -7.35
C ARG A 158 5.48 6.08 -8.18
N PHE A 159 4.91 7.28 -8.07
CA PHE A 159 3.65 7.64 -8.72
C PHE A 159 3.81 8.45 -10.00
N SER A 160 5.00 8.98 -10.31
CA SER A 160 5.26 9.77 -11.51
C SER A 160 5.24 8.97 -12.82
N SER A 161 5.32 7.64 -12.74
CA SER A 161 5.20 6.73 -13.89
C SER A 161 3.74 6.45 -14.27
N ALA A 162 2.77 7.01 -13.54
CA ALA A 162 1.36 6.83 -13.86
C ALA A 162 0.97 7.61 -15.12
N ASP A 163 0.25 6.94 -16.02
CA ASP A 163 -0.37 7.55 -17.20
C ASP A 163 -1.67 8.29 -16.82
N ASP A 164 -1.54 9.29 -15.95
CA ASP A 164 -2.65 10.16 -15.53
C ASP A 164 -2.16 11.61 -15.40
N ALA A 165 -2.63 12.46 -16.30
CA ALA A 165 -2.21 13.85 -16.37
C ALA A 165 -2.58 14.67 -15.11
N ALA A 166 -3.70 14.34 -14.44
CA ALA A 166 -4.10 15.05 -13.23
C ALA A 166 -3.21 14.66 -12.05
N VAL A 167 -2.90 13.37 -11.91
CA VAL A 167 -1.92 12.87 -10.93
C VAL A 167 -0.56 13.53 -11.15
N ASN A 168 -0.07 13.54 -12.39
CA ASN A 168 1.25 14.10 -12.71
C ASN A 168 1.34 15.61 -12.42
N ARG A 169 0.31 16.39 -12.77
CA ARG A 169 0.26 17.82 -12.40
C ARG A 169 0.33 18.04 -10.90
N TRP A 170 -0.43 17.25 -10.14
CA TRP A 170 -0.45 17.39 -8.69
C TRP A 170 0.90 16.95 -8.06
N LEU A 171 1.54 15.90 -8.57
CA LEU A 171 2.88 15.50 -8.11
C LEU A 171 3.95 16.56 -8.39
N VAL A 172 3.89 17.25 -9.54
CA VAL A 172 4.77 18.39 -9.85
C VAL A 172 4.55 19.52 -8.87
N ALA A 173 3.30 19.86 -8.55
CA ALA A 173 2.99 20.88 -7.55
C ALA A 173 3.49 20.48 -6.15
N LEU A 174 3.33 19.21 -5.76
CA LEU A 174 3.84 18.68 -4.50
C LEU A 174 5.37 18.76 -4.44
N GLN A 175 6.05 18.44 -5.53
CA GLN A 175 7.51 18.55 -5.63
C GLN A 175 7.98 20.01 -5.51
N ALA A 176 7.29 20.94 -6.18
CA ALA A 176 7.59 22.37 -6.09
C ALA A 176 7.41 22.89 -4.67
N TRP A 177 6.28 22.59 -4.02
CA TRP A 177 6.02 22.90 -2.62
C TRP A 177 7.12 22.38 -1.69
N ALA A 178 7.48 21.10 -1.82
CA ALA A 178 8.56 20.52 -1.01
C ALA A 178 9.92 21.21 -1.26
N GLY A 179 10.19 21.60 -2.50
CA GLY A 179 11.37 22.37 -2.88
C GLY A 179 11.39 23.77 -2.23
N GLU A 180 10.27 24.48 -2.22
CA GLU A 180 10.13 25.80 -1.59
C GLU A 180 10.31 25.75 -0.08
N LEU A 181 9.76 24.73 0.60
CA LEU A 181 9.98 24.55 2.04
C LEU A 181 11.47 24.36 2.36
N ARG A 182 12.19 23.59 1.53
CA ARG A 182 13.62 23.35 1.73
C ARG A 182 14.47 24.56 1.37
N SER A 183 14.06 25.35 0.37
CA SER A 183 14.78 26.57 0.00
C SER A 183 14.72 27.64 1.10
N ALA A 184 13.78 27.53 2.04
CA ALA A 184 13.70 28.38 3.23
C ALA A 184 14.73 28.05 4.33
N PHE A 185 15.44 26.92 4.25
CA PHE A 185 16.37 26.49 5.31
C PHE A 185 17.46 27.52 5.64
N PRO A 186 18.11 28.20 4.69
CA PRO A 186 19.07 29.26 5.00
C PRO A 186 18.43 30.44 5.75
N ALA A 187 17.21 30.82 5.38
CA ALA A 187 16.48 31.90 6.06
C ALA A 187 16.09 31.49 7.49
N LEU A 188 15.66 30.25 7.69
CA LEU A 188 15.37 29.67 9.01
C LEU A 188 16.61 29.61 9.89
N LEU A 189 17.75 29.19 9.34
CA LEU A 189 19.02 29.16 10.05
C LEU A 189 19.42 30.56 10.53
N ALA A 190 19.33 31.55 9.64
CA ALA A 190 19.65 32.94 9.97
C ALA A 190 18.66 33.52 11.00
N ALA A 191 17.37 33.18 10.90
CA ALA A 191 16.35 33.58 11.87
C ALA A 191 16.61 32.97 13.25
N ALA A 192 16.99 31.68 13.30
CA ALA A 192 17.34 31.00 14.54
C ALA A 192 18.53 31.66 15.24
N HIS A 193 19.60 32.02 14.52
CA HIS A 193 20.74 32.74 15.09
C HIS A 193 20.35 34.14 15.60
N ARG A 194 19.62 34.93 14.80
CA ARG A 194 19.16 36.26 15.23
C ARG A 194 18.25 36.21 16.47
N ALA A 195 17.29 35.29 16.48
CA ALA A 195 16.39 35.11 17.61
C ALA A 195 17.15 34.59 18.84
N ALA A 196 18.07 33.65 18.64
CA ALA A 196 18.89 33.14 19.72
C ALA A 196 19.69 34.26 20.37
N ASP A 197 20.28 35.17 19.59
CA ASP A 197 21.07 36.30 20.10
C ASP A 197 20.26 37.30 20.92
N GLY A 198 19.03 37.58 20.50
CA GLY A 198 18.15 38.58 21.12
C GLY A 198 17.38 38.13 22.37
N LEU A 199 17.28 36.82 22.63
CA LEU A 199 16.47 36.27 23.73
C LEU A 199 17.29 35.93 24.98
N GLY A 200 16.76 36.25 26.16
CA GLY A 200 17.28 35.82 27.45
C GLY A 200 17.08 34.32 27.72
N ALA A 201 17.72 33.80 28.78
CA ALA A 201 17.71 32.36 29.09
C ALA A 201 16.32 31.79 29.42
N GLU A 202 15.46 32.56 30.11
CA GLU A 202 14.08 32.15 30.40
C GLU A 202 13.22 32.16 29.13
N GLU A 203 13.37 33.19 28.29
CA GLU A 203 12.63 33.34 27.04
C GLU A 203 13.00 32.22 26.05
N LEU A 204 14.27 31.82 26.00
CA LEU A 204 14.74 30.68 25.21
C LEU A 204 14.08 29.37 25.63
N ARG A 205 13.88 29.12 26.93
CA ARG A 205 13.22 27.89 27.41
C ARG A 205 11.73 27.88 27.10
N GLY A 206 11.08 29.04 27.11
CA GLY A 206 9.66 29.18 26.78
C GLY A 206 9.34 29.18 25.28
N HIS A 207 10.36 29.31 24.42
CA HIS A 207 10.13 29.45 22.97
C HIS A 207 9.73 28.12 22.31
N PRO A 208 8.75 28.09 21.38
CA PRO A 208 8.35 26.87 20.65
C PRO A 208 9.51 26.19 19.91
N ALA A 209 10.52 26.97 19.51
CA ALA A 209 11.75 26.51 18.85
C ALA A 209 12.96 26.36 19.81
N ALA A 210 12.74 26.17 21.11
CA ALA A 210 13.80 26.17 22.14
C ALA A 210 15.01 25.31 21.77
N GLN A 211 14.81 24.08 21.30
CA GLN A 211 15.90 23.17 20.91
C GLN A 211 16.79 23.77 19.81
N CYS A 212 16.19 24.35 18.78
CA CYS A 212 16.89 25.01 17.67
C CYS A 212 17.66 26.23 18.18
N LEU A 213 17.02 27.06 19.00
CA LEU A 213 17.61 28.28 19.54
C LEU A 213 18.76 28.02 20.52
N PHE A 214 18.68 26.99 21.36
CA PHE A 214 19.79 26.58 22.23
C PHE A 214 20.99 26.08 21.43
N GLN A 215 20.77 25.39 20.31
CA GLN A 215 21.88 25.00 19.43
C GLN A 215 22.49 26.22 18.74
N ALA A 216 21.67 27.16 18.27
CA ALA A 216 22.13 28.41 17.66
C ALA A 216 22.96 29.24 18.63
N ARG A 217 22.44 29.50 19.84
CA ARG A 217 23.12 30.27 20.90
C ARG A 217 24.49 29.71 21.27
N ASN A 218 24.64 28.38 21.24
CA ASN A 218 25.89 27.70 21.58
C ASN A 218 26.82 27.50 20.37
N GLY A 219 26.53 28.11 19.21
CA GLY A 219 27.33 27.96 17.98
C GLY A 219 27.30 26.55 17.38
N ARG A 220 26.31 25.72 17.76
CA ARG A 220 26.19 24.31 17.37
C ARG A 220 25.14 24.06 16.28
N LEU A 221 24.35 25.07 15.91
CA LEU A 221 23.38 24.97 14.81
C LEU A 221 24.05 25.31 13.48
N ASP A 222 24.27 24.28 12.68
CA ASP A 222 24.74 24.34 11.29
C ASP A 222 23.63 23.89 10.32
N PRO A 223 23.83 24.01 8.99
CA PRO A 223 22.81 23.59 8.00
C PRO A 223 22.39 22.13 8.15
N ALA A 224 23.33 21.23 8.48
CA ALA A 224 23.05 19.81 8.66
C ALA A 224 22.23 19.53 9.94
N GLY A 225 22.51 20.24 11.02
CA GLY A 225 21.77 20.21 12.28
C GLY A 225 20.34 20.71 12.10
N LEU A 226 20.16 21.82 11.37
CA LEU A 226 18.84 22.31 11.02
C LEU A 226 18.06 21.29 10.18
N ALA A 227 18.68 20.70 9.15
CA ALA A 227 18.04 19.67 8.33
C ALA A 227 17.60 18.44 9.13
N ARG A 228 18.36 18.04 10.17
CA ARG A 228 17.95 16.95 11.07
C ARG A 228 16.74 17.32 11.94
N GLN A 229 16.66 18.57 12.40
CA GLN A 229 15.50 19.04 13.17
C GLN A 229 14.27 19.20 12.26
N CYS A 230 14.46 19.74 11.06
CA CYS A 230 13.47 19.86 9.99
C CYS A 230 13.35 18.56 9.18
N SER A 231 13.16 17.41 9.82
CA SER A 231 13.13 16.10 9.15
C SER A 231 11.85 15.82 8.35
N THR A 232 10.80 16.61 8.57
CA THR A 232 9.50 16.54 7.88
C THR A 232 9.04 17.95 7.49
N PRO A 233 8.14 18.09 6.50
CA PRO A 233 7.57 19.40 6.16
C PRO A 233 6.87 20.09 7.34
N ARG A 234 6.15 19.35 8.19
CA ARG A 234 5.51 19.86 9.41
C ARG A 234 6.51 20.60 10.29
N ARG A 235 7.65 19.96 10.61
CA ARG A 235 8.67 20.56 11.47
C ARG A 235 9.28 21.81 10.85
N THR A 236 9.41 21.86 9.52
CA THR A 236 9.85 23.07 8.82
C THR A 236 8.84 24.19 8.93
N VAL A 237 7.56 23.91 8.69
CA VAL A 237 6.47 24.90 8.78
C VAL A 237 6.32 25.41 10.21
N ASP A 238 6.34 24.53 11.21
CA ASP A 238 6.20 24.91 12.62
C ASP A 238 7.37 25.79 13.09
N LEU A 239 8.60 25.45 12.65
CA LEU A 239 9.79 26.26 12.95
C LEU A 239 9.72 27.63 12.26
N ALA A 240 9.24 27.68 11.01
CA ALA A 240 9.04 28.93 10.30
C ALA A 240 8.02 29.84 10.99
N ALA A 241 6.88 29.26 11.40
CA ALA A 241 5.85 29.96 12.15
C ALA A 241 6.40 30.51 13.48
N ALA A 242 7.21 29.73 14.19
CA ALA A 242 7.87 30.18 15.41
C ALA A 242 8.82 31.37 15.21
N PHE A 243 9.30 31.60 13.99
CA PHE A 243 10.13 32.74 13.61
C PHE A 243 9.39 33.82 12.81
N GLY A 244 8.06 33.71 12.67
CA GLY A 244 7.24 34.65 11.91
C GLY A 244 7.51 34.62 10.40
N LEU A 245 8.05 33.52 9.87
CA LEU A 245 8.25 33.31 8.44
C LEU A 245 7.01 32.63 7.84
N VAL A 246 6.54 33.15 6.72
CA VAL A 246 5.42 32.58 5.96
C VAL A 246 5.98 31.64 4.90
N LEU A 247 5.50 30.40 4.88
CA LEU A 247 5.85 29.37 3.91
C LEU A 247 4.62 28.98 3.08
N PRO A 248 4.80 28.43 1.86
CA PRO A 248 3.69 28.01 1.01
C PRO A 248 2.87 26.88 1.64
N GLU A 249 1.57 26.91 1.37
CA GLU A 249 0.66 25.83 1.75
C GLU A 249 0.78 24.63 0.78
N LEU A 250 0.36 23.46 1.26
CA LEU A 250 0.29 22.25 0.45
C LEU A 250 -0.66 22.47 -0.73
N PRO A 251 -0.33 22.04 -1.96
CA PRO A 251 -1.20 22.21 -3.11
C PRO A 251 -2.50 21.41 -2.98
N ASP A 252 -3.60 22.05 -3.36
CA ASP A 252 -4.96 21.51 -3.30
C ASP A 252 -5.22 20.31 -4.21
#